data_AF-A0A8S9WDA9-F1
#
_entry.id   AF-A0A8S9WDA9-F1
#
_cell.length_a   1.000
_cell.length_b   1.000
_cell.length_c   1.000
_cell.angle_alpha   90.00
_cell.angle_beta   90.00
_cell.angle_gamma   90.00
#
_symmetry.space_group_name_H-M   'P 1'
#
loop_
_entity.id
_entity.type
_entity.pdbx_description
1 polymer ?
#
loop_
_entity_poly.entity_id
_entity_poly.type
_entity_poly.pdbx_seq_one_letter_code
_entity_poly.pdbx_strand_id
1 'polypeptide(L)' 'MKRYRNVMGLGIGIGLVIGAGMGVAMDNIGAGMGAGLVLGVALGYSFMEDKAKKER' A
#
# COMPACT_ATOMS: atom_id res chain seq x y z
N MET A 1 -20.09 10.34 -5.94
CA MET A 1 -18.80 10.46 -5.22
C MET A 1 -17.84 9.40 -5.76
N LYS A 2 -16.87 9.79 -6.60
CA LYS A 2 -15.91 8.87 -7.22
C LYS A 2 -15.00 8.25 -6.15
N ARG A 3 -14.75 6.96 -6.32
CA ARG A 3 -14.33 5.96 -5.33
C ARG A 3 -12.83 6.01 -5.00
N TYR A 4 -12.27 7.22 -4.87
CA TYR A 4 -10.83 7.46 -4.66
C TYR A 4 -10.32 7.00 -3.29
N ARG A 5 -11.18 6.94 -2.27
CA ARG A 5 -10.84 6.37 -0.95
C ARG A 5 -10.36 4.92 -1.02
N ASN A 6 -10.81 4.16 -2.01
CA ASN A 6 -10.58 2.72 -2.03
C ASN A 6 -9.20 2.34 -2.60
N VAL A 7 -8.60 3.17 -3.47
CA VAL A 7 -7.29 2.83 -4.08
C VAL A 7 -6.14 3.02 -3.10
N MET A 8 -6.16 4.09 -2.30
CA MET A 8 -5.17 4.32 -1.25
C MET A 8 -5.27 3.23 -0.16
N GLY A 9 -6.49 2.93 0.28
CA GLY A 9 -6.73 1.86 1.27
C GLY A 9 -6.33 0.48 0.77
N LEU A 10 -6.53 0.19 -0.52
CA LEU A 10 -6.08 -1.06 -1.14
C LEU A 10 -4.55 -1.15 -1.15
N GLY A 11 -3.86 -0.08 -1.54
CA GLY A 11 -2.39 -0.04 -1.53
C GLY A 11 -1.82 -0.30 -0.13
N ILE A 12 -2.34 0.43 0.88
CA ILE A 12 -1.94 0.24 2.27
C ILE A 12 -2.23 -1.19 2.73
N GLY A 13 -3.42 -1.74 2.44
CA GLY A 13 -3.77 -3.12 2.82
C GLY A 13 -2.83 -4.17 2.23
N ILE A 14 -2.49 -4.05 0.95
CA ILE A 14 -1.53 -4.95 0.27
C ILE A 14 -0.14 -4.82 0.93
N GLY A 15 0.32 -3.59 1.13
CA GLY A 15 1.61 -3.32 1.77
C GLY A 15 1.71 -3.90 3.19
N LEU A 16 0.65 -3.78 3.99
CA LEU A 16 0.62 -4.32 5.36
C LEU A 16 0.64 -5.85 5.39
N VAL A 17 -0.10 -6.54 4.52
CA VAL A 17 -0.09 -8.02 4.48
C VAL A 17 1.29 -8.53 4.08
N ILE A 18 1.90 -7.93 3.05
CA ILE A 18 3.25 -8.31 2.60
C ILE A 18 4.29 -7.99 3.68
N GLY A 19 4.24 -6.78 4.24
CA GLY A 19 5.17 -6.33 5.27
C GLY A 19 5.07 -7.15 6.55
N ALA A 20 3.87 -7.49 6.99
CA ALA A 20 3.66 -8.36 8.15
C ALA A 20 4.20 -9.77 7.87
N GLY A 21 3.89 -10.36 6.71
CA GLY A 21 4.39 -11.69 6.34
C GLY A 21 5.91 -11.74 6.27
N MET A 22 6.53 -10.74 5.66
CA MET A 22 7.98 -10.62 5.56
C MET A 22 8.62 -10.34 6.93
N GLY A 23 7.99 -9.50 7.75
CA GLY A 23 8.45 -9.20 9.11
C GLY A 23 8.42 -10.40 10.04
N VAL A 24 7.38 -11.25 9.94
CA VAL A 24 7.34 -12.53 10.66
C VAL A 24 8.43 -13.47 10.15
N ALA A 25 8.63 -13.57 8.83
CA ALA A 25 9.68 -14.41 8.25
C ALA A 25 11.11 -13.98 8.67
N MET A 26 11.31 -12.70 8.93
CA MET A 26 12.59 -12.12 9.36
C MET A 26 12.73 -12.02 10.90
N ASP A 27 11.74 -12.50 11.66
CA ASP A 27 11.64 -12.31 13.11
C ASP A 27 11.77 -10.83 13.56
N ASN A 28 11.40 -9.92 12.66
CA ASN A 28 11.43 -8.47 12.88
C ASN A 28 10.20 -7.83 12.24
N ILE A 29 9.09 -7.92 12.97
CA ILE A 29 7.80 -7.40 12.53
C ILE A 29 7.82 -5.89 12.36
N GLY A 30 8.61 -5.16 13.16
CA GLY A 30 8.73 -3.71 13.06
C GLY A 30 9.34 -3.28 11.73
N ALA A 31 10.44 -3.91 11.32
CA ALA A 31 11.08 -3.66 10.03
C ALA A 31 10.17 -4.06 8.86
N GLY A 32 9.52 -5.23 8.95
CA GLY A 32 8.60 -5.70 7.93
C GLY A 32 7.38 -4.79 7.75
N MET A 33 6.74 -4.37 8.85
CA MET A 33 5.60 -3.45 8.79
C MET A 33 6.01 -2.06 8.30
N GLY A 34 7.17 -1.55 8.71
CA GLY A 34 7.70 -0.28 8.20
C GLY A 34 7.92 -0.31 6.69
N ALA A 35 8.60 -1.34 6.18
CA ALA A 35 8.84 -1.53 4.75
C ALA A 35 7.52 -1.73 3.98
N GLY A 36 6.64 -2.58 4.49
CA GLY A 36 5.34 -2.85 3.87
C GLY A 36 4.44 -1.63 3.78
N LEU A 37 4.43 -0.78 4.82
CA LEU A 37 3.62 0.44 4.83
C LEU A 37 4.12 1.46 3.80
N VAL A 38 5.45 1.64 3.68
CA VAL A 38 6.05 2.50 2.64
C VAL A 38 5.69 1.99 1.24
N LEU A 39 5.84 0.69 1.00
CA LEU A 39 5.46 0.07 -0.28
C LEU A 39 3.98 0.24 -0.58
N GLY A 40 3.12 0.01 0.41
CA GLY A 40 1.66 0.14 0.26
C GLY A 40 1.22 1.56 -0.06
N VAL A 41 1.82 2.56 0.58
CA VAL A 41 1.57 3.98 0.28
C VAL A 41 2.05 4.33 -1.13
N ALA A 42 3.23 3.88 -1.54
CA ALA A 42 3.77 4.14 -2.87
C ALA A 42 2.86 3.54 -3.98
N LEU A 43 2.42 2.29 -3.81
CA LEU A 43 1.47 1.65 -4.72
C LEU A 43 0.12 2.37 -4.74
N GLY A 44 -0.39 2.73 -3.56
CA GLY A 44 -1.64 3.49 -3.42
C GLY A 44 -1.60 4.83 -4.15
N TYR A 45 -0.48 5.56 -4.03
CA TYR A 45 -0.26 6.82 -4.72
C TYR A 45 -0.18 6.65 -6.24
N SER A 46 0.61 5.68 -6.71
CA SER A 46 0.75 5.39 -8.15
C SER A 46 -0.59 5.04 -8.80
N PHE A 47 -1.40 4.19 -8.15
CA PHE A 47 -2.73 3.84 -8.64
C PHE A 47 -3.73 5.00 -8.57
N MET A 48 -3.52 5.95 -7.65
CA MET A 48 -4.33 7.16 -7.57
C MET A 48 -4.01 8.12 -8.71
N GLU A 49 -2.72 8.27 -9.07
CA GLU A 49 -2.27 9.06 -10.22
C GLU A 49 -2.76 8.47 -11.54
N ASP A 50 -2.65 7.15 -11.73
CA ASP A 50 -3.15 6.48 -12.94
C ASP A 50 -4.66 6.72 -13.14
N LYS A 51 -5.44 6.68 -12.05
CA LYS A 51 -6.86 7.00 -12.11
C LYS A 51 -7.13 8.47 -12.37
N ALA A 52 -6.38 9.38 -11.74
CA ALA A 52 -6.52 10.81 -11.96
C ALA A 52 -6.22 11.19 -13.42
N LYS A 53 -5.25 10.52 -14.06
CA LYS A 53 -4.89 10.75 -15.46
C LYS A 53 -5.93 10.19 -16.44
N LYS A 54 -6.57 9.07 -16.10
CA LYS A 54 -7.59 8.42 -16.94
C LYS A 54 -8.97 9.09 -16.88
N GLU A 55 -9.20 9.93 -15.87
CA GLU A 55 -10.41 10.73 -15.72
C GLU A 55 -10.29 12.18 -16.24
N ARG A 56 -9.12 12.57 -16.76
CA ARG A 56 -8.91 13.79 -17.56
C ARG A 56 -8.99 13.47 -19.04
#